data_AF-K9WEJ2-F1
#
_entry.id   AF-K9WEJ2-F1
#
_cell.length_a   1.000
_cell.length_b   1.000
_cell.length_c   1.000
_cell.angle_alpha   90.00
_cell.angle_beta   90.00
_cell.angle_gamma   90.00
#
_symmetry.space_group_name_H-M   'P 1'
#
loop_
_entity.id
_entity.type
_entity.pdbx_description
1 polymer ?
#
loop_
_entity_poly.entity_id
_entity_poly.type
_entity_poly.pdbx_seq_one_letter_code
_entity_poly.pdbx_strand_id
1 'polypeptide(L)'
;MIMLNAQPSKEHLQAGSSVPNLKLLQAIINKFLENTEEFFTSYLEKTGKAWWVEIVTKKPDCTYYFGPFASHREAQVSQLGYIEDLERERPQLIAIEIKQCQPKELTIFDDEGREKIDRKMSRSISA
;
A
#
# COMPACT_ATOMS: atom_id res chain seq x y z
N MET A 1 -58.36 24.98 -57.15
CA MET A 1 -58.26 25.43 -55.75
C MET A 1 -57.98 24.19 -54.91
N ILE A 2 -56.70 23.91 -54.68
CA ILE A 2 -56.25 22.66 -54.08
C ILE A 2 -56.35 22.79 -52.57
N MET A 3 -57.21 21.98 -51.96
CA MET A 3 -57.19 21.68 -50.53
C MET A 3 -56.17 20.57 -50.33
N LEU A 4 -55.24 20.76 -49.38
CA LEU A 4 -54.66 19.77 -48.46
C LEU A 4 -53.41 20.37 -47.80
N ASN A 5 -53.54 20.84 -46.56
CA ASN A 5 -52.40 21.01 -45.66
C ASN A 5 -52.75 20.25 -44.37
N ALA A 6 -52.30 18.99 -44.32
CA ALA A 6 -52.27 18.19 -43.11
C ALA A 6 -50.92 18.41 -42.43
N GLN A 7 -50.94 18.89 -41.18
CA GLN A 7 -49.80 18.80 -40.27
C GLN A 7 -50.19 17.96 -39.06
N PRO A 8 -49.50 16.84 -38.80
CA PRO A 8 -49.30 16.36 -37.45
C PRO A 8 -47.79 16.33 -37.19
N SER A 9 -47.27 17.39 -36.56
CA SER A 9 -45.85 17.49 -36.24
C SER A 9 -45.60 17.29 -34.75
N LYS A 10 -45.36 16.03 -34.41
CA LYS A 10 -44.39 15.50 -33.43
C LYS A 10 -44.62 15.84 -31.94
N GLU A 11 -45.21 14.88 -31.24
CA GLU A 11 -44.76 14.55 -29.89
C GLU A 11 -43.32 14.00 -29.98
N HIS A 12 -42.37 14.69 -29.35
CA HIS A 12 -41.08 14.11 -29.00
C HIS A 12 -40.71 14.58 -27.59
N LEU A 13 -41.12 13.78 -26.60
CA LEU A 13 -40.60 13.84 -25.24
C LEU A 13 -39.13 13.43 -25.28
N GLN A 14 -38.23 14.42 -25.39
CA GLN A 14 -36.80 14.20 -25.17
C GLN A 14 -36.54 14.24 -23.67
N ALA A 15 -36.52 13.04 -23.06
CA ALA A 15 -36.05 12.87 -21.70
C ALA A 15 -34.57 13.27 -21.64
N GLY A 16 -34.30 14.45 -21.07
CA GLY A 16 -32.95 14.89 -20.73
C GLY A 16 -32.39 14.04 -19.60
N SER A 17 -31.96 12.81 -19.89
CA SER A 17 -31.06 12.09 -19.01
C SER A 17 -29.71 12.79 -19.07
N SER A 18 -29.40 13.58 -18.03
CA SER A 18 -28.09 14.22 -17.85
C SER A 18 -27.04 13.12 -17.74
N VAL A 19 -26.45 12.74 -18.87
CA VAL A 19 -25.26 11.89 -18.90
C VAL A 19 -24.16 12.69 -18.21
N PRO A 20 -23.54 12.19 -17.12
CA PRO A 20 -22.49 12.92 -16.45
C PRO A 20 -21.41 13.28 -17.47
N ASN A 21 -21.05 14.56 -17.51
CA ASN A 21 -20.12 15.11 -18.49
C ASN A 21 -18.83 14.29 -18.47
N LEU A 22 -18.44 13.73 -19.62
CA LEU A 22 -17.25 12.88 -19.72
C LEU A 22 -15.99 13.60 -19.20
N LYS A 23 -15.91 14.94 -19.32
CA LYS A 23 -14.83 15.74 -18.75
C LYS A 23 -14.87 15.80 -17.23
N LEU A 24 -16.06 15.80 -16.62
CA LEU A 24 -16.23 15.74 -15.17
C LEU A 24 -15.88 14.34 -14.65
N LEU A 25 -16.29 13.29 -15.35
CA LEU A 25 -15.90 11.92 -15.00
C LEU A 25 -14.39 11.73 -15.15
N GLN A 26 -13.79 12.23 -16.23
CA GLN A 26 -12.34 12.24 -16.44
C GLN A 26 -11.63 13.02 -15.33
N ALA A 27 -12.15 14.19 -14.92
CA ALA A 27 -11.59 14.98 -13.83
C ALA A 27 -11.75 14.31 -12.45
N ILE A 28 -12.87 13.65 -12.19
CA ILE A 28 -13.08 12.86 -10.97
C ILE A 28 -12.14 11.67 -10.94
N ILE A 29 -11.98 10.97 -12.07
CA ILE A 29 -11.06 9.84 -12.22
C ILE A 29 -9.63 10.32 -12.05
N ASN A 30 -9.18 11.38 -12.73
CA ASN A 30 -7.82 11.91 -12.59
C ASN A 30 -7.55 12.39 -11.15
N LYS A 31 -8.51 13.08 -10.53
CA LYS A 31 -8.43 13.50 -9.11
C LYS A 31 -8.33 12.32 -8.15
N PHE A 32 -8.94 11.18 -8.50
CA PHE A 32 -8.84 9.95 -7.70
C PHE A 32 -7.51 9.23 -7.97
N LEU A 33 -7.07 9.17 -9.23
CA LEU A 33 -5.89 8.42 -9.69
C LEU A 33 -4.56 9.06 -9.31
N GLU A 34 -4.51 10.37 -9.11
CA GLU A 34 -3.24 11.09 -8.88
C GLU A 34 -2.55 10.71 -7.55
N ASN A 35 -3.22 10.08 -6.57
CA ASN A 35 -2.63 9.81 -5.25
C ASN A 35 -3.16 8.56 -4.51
N THR A 36 -3.64 7.54 -5.23
CA THR A 36 -4.29 6.35 -4.63
C THR A 36 -3.38 5.52 -3.74
N GLU A 37 -2.14 5.28 -4.15
CA GLU A 37 -1.21 4.40 -3.44
C GLU A 37 -0.81 4.97 -2.08
N GLU A 38 -0.54 6.28 -1.98
CA GLU A 38 -0.19 6.95 -0.71
C GLU A 38 -1.38 6.92 0.27
N PHE A 39 -2.58 7.20 -0.23
CA PHE A 39 -3.80 7.17 0.59
C PHE A 39 -4.11 5.75 1.10
N PHE A 40 -4.03 4.76 0.20
CA PHE A 40 -4.30 3.37 0.52
C PHE A 40 -3.27 2.81 1.49
N THR A 41 -1.99 3.10 1.26
CA THR A 41 -0.90 2.69 2.16
C THR A 41 -1.04 3.32 3.54
N SER A 42 -1.38 4.62 3.63
CA SER A 42 -1.65 5.29 4.92
C SER A 42 -2.83 4.67 5.66
N TYR A 43 -3.89 4.27 4.94
CA TYR A 43 -5.02 3.56 5.54
C TYR A 43 -4.63 2.17 6.06
N LEU A 44 -3.87 1.41 5.27
CA LEU A 44 -3.36 0.10 5.67
C LEU A 44 -2.44 0.21 6.89
N GLU A 45 -1.58 1.22 6.94
CA GLU A 45 -0.70 1.48 8.08
C GLU A 45 -1.50 1.76 9.34
N LYS A 46 -2.47 2.67 9.28
CA LYS A 46 -3.33 3.01 10.43
C LYS A 46 -4.14 1.83 10.96
N THR A 47 -4.44 0.86 10.11
CA THR A 47 -5.18 -0.36 10.47
C THR A 47 -4.26 -1.55 10.78
N GLY A 48 -2.94 -1.37 10.74
CA GLY A 48 -1.93 -2.41 10.98
C GLY A 48 -1.89 -3.51 9.91
N LYS A 49 -2.40 -3.22 8.72
CA LYS A 49 -2.46 -4.14 7.56
C LYS A 49 -1.44 -3.82 6.48
N ALA A 50 -0.69 -2.73 6.62
CA ALA A 50 0.43 -2.44 5.73
C ALA A 50 1.53 -3.50 5.90
N TRP A 51 2.22 -3.78 4.82
CA TRP A 51 3.37 -4.67 4.81
C TRP A 51 4.63 -3.90 5.20
N TRP A 52 5.49 -4.53 5.99
CA TRP A 52 6.76 -3.99 6.46
C TRP A 52 7.85 -5.04 6.29
N VAL A 53 9.07 -4.58 5.98
CA VAL A 53 10.29 -5.38 6.05
C VAL A 53 10.93 -5.14 7.40
N GLU A 54 10.96 -6.16 8.25
CA GLU A 54 11.72 -6.17 9.50
C GLU A 54 13.12 -6.73 9.23
N ILE A 55 14.16 -6.00 9.61
CA ILE A 55 15.55 -6.42 9.51
C ILE A 55 16.20 -6.33 10.89
N VAL A 56 16.73 -7.47 11.37
CA VAL A 56 17.43 -7.55 12.65
C VAL A 56 18.94 -7.61 12.40
N THR A 57 19.72 -6.76 13.07
CA THR A 57 21.18 -6.70 12.99
C THR A 57 21.81 -7.00 14.35
N LYS A 58 23.06 -7.48 14.39
CA LYS A 58 23.77 -7.80 15.64
C LYS A 58 24.78 -6.77 16.10
N LYS A 59 25.32 -5.96 15.18
CA LYS A 59 26.38 -4.98 15.46
C LYS A 59 26.17 -3.73 14.60
N PRO A 60 25.43 -2.72 15.06
CA PRO A 60 24.72 -2.65 16.35
C PRO A 60 23.54 -3.64 16.45
N ASP A 61 23.12 -3.97 17.68
CA ASP A 61 21.94 -4.80 17.93
C ASP A 61 20.70 -3.95 17.72
N CYS A 62 20.07 -4.10 16.55
CA CYS A 62 18.98 -3.23 16.12
C CYS A 62 17.91 -4.04 15.39
N THR A 63 16.68 -3.58 15.49
CA THR A 63 15.59 -3.97 14.61
C THR A 63 15.13 -2.77 13.79
N TYR A 64 15.20 -2.88 12.47
CA TYR A 64 14.74 -1.87 11.52
C TYR A 64 13.42 -2.29 10.89
N TYR A 65 12.49 -1.36 10.73
CA TYR A 65 11.25 -1.54 9.98
C TYR A 65 11.22 -0.60 8.78
N PHE A 66 11.15 -1.17 7.57
CA PHE A 66 11.04 -0.42 6.32
C PHE A 66 9.64 -0.62 5.71
N GLY A 67 9.04 0.48 5.25
CA GLY A 67 7.66 0.54 4.79
C GLY A 67 7.03 1.89 5.15
N PRO A 68 5.70 1.99 5.22
CA PRO A 68 4.70 0.95 4.90
C PRO A 68 4.62 0.63 3.40
N PHE A 69 4.25 -0.61 3.05
CA PHE A 69 3.96 -1.04 1.67
C PHE A 69 2.50 -1.48 1.52
N ALA A 70 1.93 -1.24 0.34
CA ALA A 70 0.58 -1.66 0.02
C ALA A 70 0.48 -3.19 -0.16
N SER A 71 1.58 -3.84 -0.57
CA SER A 71 1.61 -5.28 -0.82
C SER A 71 2.91 -5.97 -0.38
N HIS A 72 2.81 -7.28 -0.12
CA HIS A 72 3.98 -8.12 0.16
C HIS A 72 5.00 -8.09 -0.99
N ARG A 73 4.51 -8.09 -2.25
CA ARG A 73 5.38 -8.09 -3.43
C ARG A 73 6.19 -6.80 -3.54
N GLU A 74 5.57 -5.67 -3.27
CA GLU A 74 6.25 -4.37 -3.23
C GLU A 74 7.35 -4.37 -2.16
N ALA A 75 7.04 -4.85 -0.95
CA ALA A 75 8.02 -5.02 0.12
C ALA A 75 9.19 -5.93 -0.31
N GLN A 76 8.91 -7.04 -1.01
CA GLN A 76 9.94 -7.95 -1.54
C GLN A 76 10.85 -7.29 -2.57
N VAL A 77 10.30 -6.48 -3.48
CA VAL A 77 11.09 -5.79 -4.50
C VAL A 77 12.00 -4.74 -3.86
N SER A 78 11.51 -4.00 -2.87
CA SER A 78 12.29 -2.98 -2.15
C SER A 78 13.29 -3.56 -1.15
N GLN A 79 13.01 -4.75 -0.60
CA GLN A 79 13.81 -5.40 0.45
C GLN A 79 15.31 -5.46 0.11
N LEU A 80 15.65 -5.79 -1.14
CA LEU A 80 17.04 -5.95 -1.55
C LEU A 80 17.84 -4.66 -1.39
N GLY A 81 17.25 -3.50 -1.72
CA GLY A 81 17.91 -2.21 -1.56
C GLY A 81 18.26 -1.90 -0.10
N TYR A 82 17.36 -2.22 0.84
CA TYR A 82 17.62 -2.05 2.27
C TYR A 82 18.73 -2.97 2.78
N ILE A 83 18.78 -4.20 2.28
CA ILE A 83 19.86 -5.14 2.62
C ILE A 83 21.21 -4.60 2.13
N GLU A 84 21.28 -4.19 0.86
CA GLU A 84 22.51 -3.67 0.25
C GLU A 84 23.02 -2.39 0.94
N ASP A 85 22.09 -1.49 1.32
CA ASP A 85 22.43 -0.27 2.05
C ASP A 85 22.93 -0.59 3.47
N LEU A 86 22.26 -1.51 4.18
CA LEU A 86 22.73 -1.95 5.49
C LEU A 86 24.10 -2.62 5.38
N GLU A 87 24.28 -3.62 4.52
CA GLU A 87 25.56 -4.35 4.39
C GLU A 87 26.76 -3.45 4.10
N ARG A 88 26.56 -2.32 3.41
CA ARG A 88 27.61 -1.32 3.16
C ARG A 88 28.17 -0.72 4.46
N GLU A 89 27.34 -0.59 5.48
CA GLU A 89 27.72 -0.13 6.82
C GLU A 89 28.34 -1.26 7.68
N ARG A 90 28.45 -2.48 7.13
CA ARG A 90 28.92 -3.72 7.79
C ARG A 90 28.18 -4.18 9.07
N PRO A 91 26.88 -3.93 9.26
CA PRO A 91 26.12 -4.60 10.30
C PRO A 91 26.00 -6.10 9.96
N GLN A 92 26.07 -6.93 11.00
CA GLN A 92 25.83 -8.36 10.85
C GLN A 92 24.31 -8.61 10.84
N LEU A 93 23.74 -8.96 9.69
CA LEU A 93 22.33 -9.31 9.54
C LEU A 93 22.02 -10.65 10.24
N ILE A 94 20.97 -10.68 11.06
CA ILE A 94 20.51 -11.87 11.80
C ILE A 94 19.28 -12.47 11.15
N ALA A 95 18.29 -11.63 10.85
CA ALA A 95 17.00 -12.07 10.36
C ALA A 95 16.34 -11.00 9.50
N ILE A 96 15.56 -11.46 8.53
CA ILE A 96 14.74 -10.61 7.68
C ILE A 96 13.37 -11.24 7.55
N GLU A 97 12.32 -10.46 7.85
CA GLU A 97 10.93 -10.91 7.75
C GLU A 97 10.06 -9.86 7.08
N ILE A 98 9.21 -10.27 6.13
CA ILE A 98 8.17 -9.41 5.56
C ILE A 98 6.85 -9.79 6.23
N LYS A 99 6.20 -8.82 6.89
CA LYS A 99 4.97 -9.08 7.64
C LYS A 99 4.03 -7.88 7.65
N GLN A 100 2.76 -8.15 7.90
CA GLN A 100 1.79 -7.10 8.22
C GLN A 100 1.92 -6.73 9.69
N CYS A 101 2.20 -5.46 9.97
CA CYS A 101 2.30 -4.95 11.34
C CYS A 101 2.12 -3.42 11.38
N GLN A 102 2.17 -2.87 12.59
CA GLN A 102 2.16 -1.43 12.84
C GLN A 102 3.31 -1.10 13.82
N PRO A 103 4.54 -0.92 13.31
CA PRO A 103 5.67 -0.58 14.17
C PRO A 103 5.40 0.78 14.84
N LYS A 104 5.72 0.86 16.14
CA LYS A 104 5.65 2.13 16.89
C LYS A 104 6.89 2.99 16.66
N GLU A 105 8.02 2.33 16.37
CA GLU A 105 9.33 2.91 16.13
C GLU A 105 9.94 2.18 14.92
N LEU A 106 10.60 2.94 14.05
CA LEU A 106 11.21 2.38 12.82
C LEU A 106 12.59 1.78 13.06
N THR A 107 13.27 2.22 14.12
CA THR A 107 14.56 1.69 14.55
C THR A 107 14.50 1.47 16.05
N ILE A 108 14.65 0.21 16.46
CA ILE A 108 14.68 -0.18 17.87
C ILE A 108 16.09 -0.67 18.17
N PHE A 109 16.78 -0.01 19.09
CA PHE A 109 18.08 -0.46 19.60
C PHE A 109 17.85 -1.45 20.74
N ASP A 110 18.42 -2.65 20.61
CA ASP A 110 18.21 -3.71 21.59
C ASP A 110 19.34 -3.72 22.62
N ASP A 111 19.25 -2.80 23.57
CA ASP A 111 20.04 -2.89 24.81
C ASP A 111 19.34 -3.81 25.84
N GLU A 112 18.04 -4.14 25.67
CA GLU A 112 17.20 -4.82 26.69
C GLU A 112 16.15 -5.89 26.22
N GLY A 113 15.97 -6.21 24.93
CA GLY A 113 14.73 -6.87 24.43
C GLY A 113 14.84 -8.28 23.83
N ARG A 114 15.77 -9.10 24.32
CA ARG A 114 16.07 -10.46 23.82
C ARG A 114 15.01 -11.55 24.12
N GLU A 115 13.71 -11.23 24.18
CA GLU A 115 12.68 -12.19 24.62
C GLU A 115 11.81 -12.78 23.49
N LYS A 116 11.82 -12.18 22.29
CA LYS A 116 10.79 -12.51 21.27
C LYS A 116 11.23 -13.50 20.18
N ILE A 117 12.52 -13.57 19.84
CA ILE A 117 13.03 -14.42 18.74
C ILE A 117 13.28 -15.87 19.16
N ASP A 118 13.68 -16.12 20.41
CA ASP A 118 13.97 -17.48 20.89
C ASP A 118 12.74 -18.39 20.80
N ARG A 119 11.53 -17.85 21.02
CA ARG A 119 10.28 -18.61 20.91
C ARG A 119 9.98 -19.13 19.50
N LYS A 120 10.46 -18.46 18.44
CA LYS A 120 10.18 -18.86 17.05
C LYS A 120 11.18 -19.91 16.58
N MET A 121 12.44 -19.82 17.01
CA MET A 121 13.48 -20.81 16.70
C MET A 121 13.25 -22.15 17.43
N SER A 122 12.77 -22.14 18.68
CA SER A 122 12.48 -23.40 19.42
C SER A 122 11.35 -24.23 18.80
N ARG A 123 10.41 -23.61 18.08
CA ARG A 123 9.29 -24.31 17.44
C ARG A 123 9.68 -24.96 16.11
N SER A 124 10.66 -24.43 15.39
CA SER A 124 11.08 -24.95 14.09
C SER A 124 12.02 -26.17 14.17
N ILE A 125 12.64 -26.42 15.33
CA ILE A 125 13.53 -27.58 15.54
C ILE A 125 12.78 -28.81 16.11
N SER A 126 11.50 -28.66 16.44
CA SER A 126 10.69 -29.72 17.08
C SER A 126 9.69 -30.41 16.12
N ALA A 127 9.88 -30.33 14.80
CA ALA A 127 9.02 -30.95 13.80
C ALA A 127 9.75 -32.03 12.98
#